data_AF-A0A6P0CI68-F1
#
_entry.id   AF-A0A6P0CI68-F1
#
_cell.length_a   1.000
_cell.length_b   1.000
_cell.length_c   1.000
_cell.angle_alpha   90.00
_cell.angle_beta   90.00
_cell.angle_gamma   90.00
#
_symmetry.space_group_name_H-M   'P 1'
#
loop_
_entity.id
_entity.type
_entity.pdbx_description
1 polymer ?
#
loop_
_entity_poly.entity_id
_entity_poly.type
_entity_poly.pdbx_seq_one_letter_code
_entity_poly.pdbx_strand_id
1 'polypeptide(L)' 'MAKLTKTSLFKAQGPNVETPVEKTSRIVRKMVEEEAENRQAKNDRLRNTRLEREANTPTKPSR' A
#
# COMPACT_ATOMS: atom_id res chain seq x y z
N MET A 1 48.84 -29.03 24.23
CA MET A 1 47.40 -29.37 24.13
C MET A 1 46.59 -28.08 23.99
N ALA A 2 46.30 -27.66 22.75
CA ALA A 2 45.51 -26.45 22.51
C ALA A 2 44.02 -26.76 22.74
N LYS A 3 43.38 -26.02 23.65
CA LYS A 3 41.95 -26.18 23.97
C LYS A 3 41.11 -25.50 22.89
N LEU A 4 40.47 -26.29 22.03
CA LEU A 4 39.54 -25.80 21.00
C LEU A 4 38.17 -25.56 21.62
N THR A 5 37.79 -24.30 21.81
CA THR A 5 36.45 -23.90 22.26
C THR A 5 35.48 -23.92 21.09
N LYS A 6 34.76 -25.03 20.90
CA LYS A 6 33.66 -25.19 19.93
C LYS A 6 32.37 -24.49 20.40
N THR A 7 32.43 -23.18 20.63
CA THR A 7 31.26 -22.41 21.07
C THR A 7 31.13 -21.13 20.26
N SER A 8 30.80 -21.24 18.98
CA SER A 8 30.08 -20.22 18.19
C SER A 8 30.13 -20.60 16.70
N LEU A 9 29.47 -21.69 16.33
CA LEU A 9 29.22 -21.98 14.90
C LEU A 9 27.86 -21.45 14.45
N PHE A 10 27.03 -20.98 15.38
CA PHE A 10 25.71 -20.43 15.08
C PHE A 10 25.55 -19.09 15.79
N LYS A 11 25.91 -18.00 15.11
CA LYS A 11 25.38 -16.69 15.46
C LYS A 11 23.89 -16.74 15.13
N ALA A 12 23.03 -16.45 16.11
CA ALA A 12 21.63 -16.18 15.81
C ALA A 12 21.59 -15.01 14.82
N GLN A 13 21.10 -15.25 13.61
CA GLN A 13 20.88 -14.20 12.64
C GLN A 13 19.92 -13.20 13.29
N GLY A 14 20.42 -12.00 13.59
CA GLY A 14 19.57 -10.91 14.07
C GLY A 14 18.44 -10.64 13.06
N PRO A 15 17.37 -9.92 13.45
CA PRO A 15 16.29 -9.59 12.54
C PRO A 15 16.89 -9.04 11.24
N ASN A 16 16.65 -9.75 10.12
CA ASN A 16 17.27 -9.43 8.85
C ASN A 16 16.97 -7.97 8.53
N VAL A 17 18.00 -7.12 8.59
CA VAL A 17 17.90 -5.72 8.22
C VAL A 17 17.55 -5.71 6.75
N GLU A 18 16.40 -5.10 6.39
CA GLU A 18 15.93 -5.05 5.00
C GLU A 18 17.08 -4.66 4.08
N THR A 19 17.29 -5.45 3.01
CA THR A 19 18.30 -5.11 2.01
C THR A 19 17.94 -3.78 1.35
N PRO A 20 18.90 -3.03 0.80
CA PRO A 20 18.60 -1.79 0.09
C PRO A 20 17.54 -1.95 -1.01
N VAL A 21 17.52 -3.11 -1.68
CA VAL A 21 16.54 -3.46 -2.73
C VAL A 21 15.14 -3.70 -2.15
N GLU A 22 15.04 -4.35 -0.99
CA GLU A 22 13.77 -4.52 -0.29
C GLU A 22 13.19 -3.19 0.16
N LYS A 23 14.05 -2.29 0.66
CA LYS A 23 13.65 -0.94 1.08
C LYS A 23 13.08 -0.14 -0.08
N THR A 24 13.76 -0.12 -1.23
CA THR A 24 13.28 0.60 -2.41
C THR A 24 11.98 -0.02 -2.93
N SER A 25 11.89 -1.36 -2.98
CA SER A 25 10.67 -2.06 -3.38
C SER A 25 9.48 -1.72 -2.48
N ARG A 26 9.70 -1.64 -1.17
CA ARG A 26 8.68 -1.23 -0.20
C ARG A 26 8.22 0.20 -0.40
N ILE A 27 9.15 1.13 -0.65
CA ILE A 27 8.83 2.54 -0.91
C ILE A 27 7.99 2.66 -2.18
N VAL A 28 8.40 2.00 -3.27
CA VAL A 28 7.66 2.03 -4.55
C VAL A 28 6.25 1.48 -4.38
N ARG A 29 6.07 0.37 -3.66
CA ARG A 29 4.72 -0.18 -3.37
C ARG A 29 3.84 0.82 -2.64
N LYS A 30 4.37 1.46 -1.58
CA LYS A 30 3.63 2.49 -0.83
C LYS A 30 3.22 3.66 -1.71
N MET A 31 4.11 4.14 -2.57
CA MET A 31 3.78 5.24 -3.50
C MET A 31 2.62 4.87 -4.43
N VAL A 32 2.60 3.64 -4.95
CA VAL A 32 1.53 3.17 -5.84
C VAL A 32 0.21 3.00 -5.09
N GLU A 33 0.25 2.46 -3.87
CA GLU A 33 -0.92 2.31 -3.00
C GLU A 33 -1.54 3.67 -2.68
N GLU A 34 -0.73 4.63 -2.22
CA GLU A 34 -1.17 6.01 -1.92
C GLU A 34 -1.77 6.70 -3.15
N GLU A 35 -1.18 6.53 -4.34
CA GLU A 35 -1.73 7.09 -5.58
C GLU A 35 -3.09 6.43 -5.94
N ALA A 36 -3.19 5.11 -5.78
CA ALA A 36 -4.42 4.38 -6.04
C ALA A 36 -5.55 4.80 -5.09
N GLU A 37 -5.26 4.96 -3.80
CA GLU A 37 -6.20 5.46 -2.80
C GLU A 37 -6.70 6.86 -3.14
N ASN A 38 -5.80 7.78 -3.50
CA ASN A 38 -6.17 9.14 -3.91
C ASN A 38 -7.08 9.14 -5.15
N ARG A 39 -6.78 8.30 -6.13
CA ARG A 39 -7.61 8.15 -7.34
C ARG A 39 -8.98 7.59 -7.01
N GLN A 40 -9.04 6.59 -6.13
CA GLN A 40 -10.28 5.97 -5.69
C GLN A 40 -11.16 6.98 -4.94
N ALA A 41 -10.60 7.70 -3.97
CA ALA A 41 -11.31 8.74 -3.23
C ALA A 41 -11.90 9.83 -4.14
N LYS A 42 -11.15 10.25 -5.18
CA LYS A 42 -11.64 11.20 -6.18
C LYS A 42 -12.81 10.62 -6.97
N ASN A 43 -12.70 9.38 -7.44
CA ASN A 43 -13.77 8.72 -8.18
C ASN A 43 -15.03 8.55 -7.35
N ASP A 44 -14.90 8.15 -6.10
CA ASP A 44 -16.03 7.97 -5.18
C ASP A 44 -16.73 9.30 -4.93
N ARG A 45 -15.97 10.39 -4.72
CA ARG A 45 -16.54 11.75 -4.62
C ARG A 45 -17.33 12.13 -5.87
N LEU A 46 -16.76 11.94 -7.06
CA LEU A 46 -17.42 12.28 -8.32
C LEU A 46 -18.68 11.44 -8.55
N ARG A 47 -18.64 10.16 -8.20
CA ARG A 47 -19.78 9.25 -8.28
C ARG A 47 -20.90 9.70 -7.35
N ASN A 48 -20.58 10.03 -6.10
CA ASN A 48 -21.57 10.52 -5.13
C ASN A 48 -22.21 11.82 -5.62
N THR A 49 -21.41 12.79 -6.07
CA THR A 49 -21.94 14.04 -6.65
C THR A 49 -22.83 13.79 -7.87
N ARG A 50 -22.52 12.78 -8.70
CA ARG A 50 -23.38 12.41 -9.83
C ARG A 50 -24.72 11.84 -9.36
N LEU A 51 -24.69 10.91 -8.41
CA LEU A 51 -25.90 10.31 -7.85
C LEU A 51 -26.79 11.34 -7.17
N GLU A 52 -26.21 12.27 -6.41
CA GLU A 52 -26.95 13.40 -5.82
C GLU A 52 -27.60 14.27 -6.89
N ARG A 53 -26.90 14.56 -7.99
CA ARG A 53 -27.48 15.33 -9.10
C ARG A 53 -28.63 14.59 -9.78
N GLU A 54 -28.46 13.29 -10.05
CA GLU A 54 -29.51 12.45 -10.65
C GLU A 54 -30.74 12.36 -9.75
N ALA A 55 -30.57 12.21 -8.44
CA ALA A 55 -31.67 12.22 -7.48
C ALA A 55 -32.41 13.57 -7.43
N ASN A 56 -31.69 14.68 -7.64
CA ASN A 56 -32.26 16.03 -7.62
C ASN A 56 -32.79 16.51 -8.98
N THR A 57 -32.52 15.81 -10.07
CA THR A 57 -33.12 16.11 -11.37
C THR A 57 -34.48 15.45 -11.50
N PRO A 58 -35.59 16.20 -11.56
CA PRO A 58 -36.90 15.60 -11.80
C PRO A 58 -36.93 14.96 -13.20
N THR A 59 -37.37 13.71 -13.26
CA THR A 59 -37.62 12.99 -14.52
C THR A 59 -38.52 13.84 -15.40
N LYS A 60 -37.99 14.39 -16.50
CA LYS A 60 -38.83 15.04 -17.50
C LYS A 60 -39.78 13.98 -18.05
N PRO A 61 -41.11 14.20 -18.04
CA PRO A 61 -42.03 13.27 -18.66
C PRO A 61 -41.69 13.17 -20.15
N SER A 62 -41.41 11.96 -20.62
CA SER A 62 -41.27 11.67 -22.05
C SER A 62 -42.63 11.90 -22.70
N ARG A 63 -42.68 12.81 -23.67
CA ARG A 63 -43.85 13.14 -24.48
C ARG A 63 -44.29 11.96 -25.33
#